data_AF-A0A840Q3A6-F1
#
_entry.id   AF-A0A840Q3A6-F1
#
_cell.length_a   1.000
_cell.length_b   1.000
_cell.length_c   1.000
_cell.angle_alpha   90.00
_cell.angle_beta   90.00
_cell.angle_gamma   90.00
#
_symmetry.space_group_name_H-M   'P 1'
#
loop_
_entity.id
_entity.type
_entity.pdbx_description
1 polymer ?
#
loop_
_entity_poly.entity_id
_entity_poly.type
_entity_poly.pdbx_seq_one_letter_code
_entity_poly.pdbx_strand_id
1 'polypeptide(L)'
;MIRAEHVAPMDEEELPATAYIPCQRVTKGATDVTVELRDTADGQRALLAFTSVQELVDGCGDGQAWVAVQGEQIVDIKGRSGADVVLWDAALPVEDRRTRFQQGK
;
A
#
# COMPACT_ATOMS: atom_id res chain seq x y z
N MET A 1 -12.32 2.68 9.24
CA MET A 1 -12.71 3.17 7.89
C MET A 1 -11.71 4.25 7.52
N ILE A 2 -11.00 4.11 6.39
CA ILE A 2 -9.97 5.06 5.99
C ILE A 2 -10.66 6.36 5.56
N ARG A 3 -10.38 7.45 6.28
CA ARG A 3 -10.78 8.79 5.89
C ARG A 3 -9.69 9.30 4.95
N ALA A 4 -9.90 9.09 3.65
CA ALA A 4 -8.90 9.40 2.65
C ALA A 4 -8.92 10.91 2.37
N GLU A 5 -8.18 11.67 3.18
CA GLU A 5 -8.16 13.15 3.13
C GLU A 5 -7.33 13.72 1.97
N HIS A 6 -6.64 12.89 1.19
CA HIS A 6 -6.15 13.26 -0.15
C HIS A 6 -6.00 12.01 -1.01
N VAL A 7 -6.91 11.81 -1.97
CA VAL A 7 -6.79 10.76 -2.99
C VAL A 7 -6.94 11.43 -4.34
N ALA A 8 -5.82 11.59 -5.04
CA ALA A 8 -5.85 11.84 -6.46
C ALA A 8 -5.56 10.50 -7.17
N PRO A 9 -6.43 10.02 -8.08
CA PRO A 9 -5.99 9.00 -9.02
C PRO A 9 -4.83 9.60 -9.83
N MET A 10 -3.71 8.89 -9.88
CA MET A 10 -2.58 9.26 -10.72
C MET A 10 -2.80 8.68 -12.12
N ASP A 11 -2.68 9.51 -13.14
CA ASP A 11 -2.72 9.06 -14.53
C ASP A 11 -1.55 8.10 -14.82
N GLU A 12 -1.77 7.14 -15.72
CA GLU A 12 -0.78 6.10 -16.06
C GLU A 12 0.55 6.70 -16.59
N GLU A 13 0.49 7.89 -17.19
CA GLU A 13 1.65 8.64 -17.70
C GLU A 13 2.46 9.36 -16.60
N GLU A 14 1.90 9.50 -15.40
CA GLU A 14 2.54 10.17 -14.25
C GLU A 14 3.05 9.18 -13.19
N LEU A 15 2.99 7.87 -13.47
CA LEU A 15 3.41 6.85 -12.52
C LEU A 15 4.89 7.01 -12.14
N PRO A 16 5.22 6.89 -10.84
CA PRO A 16 6.61 6.97 -10.40
C PRO A 16 7.40 5.78 -10.96
N ALA A 17 8.68 5.96 -11.28
CA ALA A 17 9.52 4.85 -11.75
C ALA A 17 9.52 3.65 -10.78
N THR A 18 9.46 3.94 -9.47
CA THR A 18 9.35 2.95 -8.41
C THR A 18 8.16 3.28 -7.52
N ALA A 19 7.36 2.26 -7.23
CA ALA A 19 6.26 2.33 -6.27
C ALA A 19 6.49 1.36 -5.12
N TYR A 20 6.02 1.74 -3.94
CA TYR A 20 6.14 0.94 -2.72
C TYR A 20 4.75 0.47 -2.29
N ILE A 21 4.59 -0.84 -2.09
CA ILE A 21 3.30 -1.44 -1.74
C ILE A 21 3.42 -2.08 -0.36
N PRO A 22 2.51 -1.77 0.60
CA PRO A 22 2.45 -2.47 1.87
C PRO A 22 2.02 -3.92 1.64
N CYS A 23 2.74 -4.83 2.29
CA CYS A 23 2.50 -6.26 2.17
C CYS A 23 2.56 -6.96 3.52
N GLN A 24 2.00 -8.17 3.56
CA GLN A 24 2.25 -9.06 4.68
C GLN A 24 3.75 -9.37 4.76
N ARG A 25 4.21 -9.67 5.97
CA ARG A 25 5.62 -10.01 6.19
C ARG A 25 6.04 -11.18 5.32
N VAL A 26 7.03 -10.92 4.50
CA VAL A 26 7.65 -11.92 3.64
C VAL A 26 8.62 -12.75 4.47
N THR A 27 8.44 -14.06 4.51
CA THR A 27 9.39 -14.98 5.14
C THR A 27 10.56 -15.25 4.19
N LYS A 28 11.74 -15.53 4.76
CA LYS A 28 12.94 -15.83 3.96
C LYS A 28 12.68 -17.07 3.08
N GLY A 29 12.78 -16.91 1.76
CA GLY A 29 12.53 -17.97 0.78
C GLY A 29 11.12 -17.98 0.19
N ALA A 30 10.26 -17.02 0.55
CA ALA A 30 8.97 -16.84 -0.12
C ALA A 30 9.18 -16.43 -1.57
N THR A 31 8.48 -17.11 -2.47
CA THR A 31 8.42 -16.82 -3.91
C THR A 31 7.30 -15.84 -4.27
N ASP A 32 6.39 -15.61 -3.32
CA ASP A 32 5.17 -14.84 -3.50
C ASP A 32 4.99 -13.87 -2.33
N VAL A 33 4.43 -12.69 -2.63
CA VAL A 33 4.15 -11.64 -1.65
C VAL A 33 2.66 -11.35 -1.66
N THR A 34 2.04 -11.39 -0.49
CA THR A 34 0.64 -10.99 -0.33
C THR A 34 0.58 -9.49 -0.04
N VAL A 35 0.07 -8.71 -1.00
CA VAL A 35 -0.20 -7.28 -0.82
C VAL A 35 -1.39 -7.06 0.10
N GLU A 36 -1.36 -5.99 0.90
CA GLU A 36 -2.47 -5.65 1.78
C GLU A 36 -3.47 -4.75 1.05
N LEU A 37 -4.72 -5.20 0.98
CA LEU A 37 -5.82 -4.45 0.40
C LEU A 37 -6.69 -3.86 1.50
N ARG A 38 -7.31 -2.71 1.23
CA ARG A 38 -8.15 -2.01 2.20
C ARG A 38 -9.52 -1.73 1.62
N ASP A 39 -10.55 -1.92 2.43
CA ASP A 39 -11.91 -1.55 2.04
C ASP A 39 -12.08 -0.02 2.19
N THR A 40 -12.55 0.62 1.12
CA THR A 40 -12.89 2.04 1.10
C THR A 40 -14.26 2.29 1.72
N ALA A 41 -14.58 3.54 2.05
CA ALA A 41 -15.91 3.90 2.55
C ALA A 41 -17.02 3.58 1.54
N ASP A 42 -16.70 3.62 0.24
CA ASP A 42 -17.60 3.27 -0.86
C ASP A 42 -17.72 1.75 -1.10
N GLY A 43 -17.08 0.93 -0.26
CA GLY A 43 -17.14 -0.54 -0.35
C GLY A 43 -16.25 -1.15 -1.44
N GLN A 44 -15.34 -0.36 -2.02
CA GLN A 44 -14.38 -0.84 -3.00
C GLN A 44 -13.13 -1.38 -2.33
N ARG A 45 -12.43 -2.30 -2.99
CA ARG A 45 -11.14 -2.79 -2.52
C ARG A 45 -10.00 -1.96 -3.11
N ALA A 46 -9.27 -1.28 -2.25
CA ALA A 46 -8.13 -0.44 -2.61
C ALA A 46 -6.80 -1.18 -2.43
N LEU A 47 -5.96 -1.12 -3.46
CA LEU A 47 -4.53 -1.35 -3.34
C LEU A 47 -3.87 -0.04 -2.92
N LEU A 48 -3.12 -0.07 -1.82
CA LEU A 48 -2.30 1.08 -1.43
C LEU A 48 -0.98 1.04 -2.20
N ALA A 49 -0.59 2.18 -2.77
CA ALA A 49 0.72 2.36 -3.39
C ALA A 49 1.31 3.67 -2.91
N PHE A 50 2.62 3.73 -2.76
CA PHE A 50 3.31 4.92 -2.28
C PHE A 50 4.42 5.30 -3.23
N THR A 51 4.59 6.59 -3.45
CA THR A 51 5.64 7.14 -4.31
C THR A 51 7.01 7.10 -3.62
N SER A 52 7.02 7.05 -2.28
CA SER A 52 8.23 7.02 -1.45
C SER A 52 8.06 6.18 -0.19
N VAL A 53 9.16 5.64 0.35
CA VAL A 53 9.16 4.94 1.64
C VAL A 53 8.73 5.86 2.79
N GLN A 54 9.05 7.16 2.70
CA GLN A 54 8.64 8.14 3.71
C GLN A 54 7.12 8.23 3.82
N GLU A 55 6.41 8.47 2.70
CA GLU A 55 4.95 8.50 2.65
C GLU A 55 4.33 7.16 3.11
N LEU A 56 4.97 6.04 2.79
CA LEU A 56 4.54 4.72 3.29
C LEU A 56 4.64 4.63 4.81
N VAL A 57 5.74 5.09 5.40
CA VAL A 57 5.94 5.07 6.86
C VAL A 57 4.99 6.06 7.55
N ASP A 58 4.80 7.25 7.00
CA ASP A 58 3.86 8.23 7.54
C ASP A 58 2.41 7.73 7.45
N GLY A 59 2.07 7.07 6.35
CA GLY A 59 0.73 6.56 6.08
C GLY A 59 0.40 5.25 6.79
N CYS A 60 1.31 4.28 6.81
CA CYS A 60 1.08 2.92 7.33
C CYS A 60 1.82 2.60 8.63
N GLY A 61 2.76 3.43 9.05
CA GLY A 61 3.59 3.24 10.25
C GLY A 61 4.92 2.53 9.97
N ASP A 62 5.89 2.77 10.87
CA ASP A 62 7.29 2.33 10.78
C ASP A 62 7.50 0.81 10.89
N GLY A 63 6.48 0.07 11.34
CA GLY A 63 6.48 -1.38 11.45
C GLY A 63 5.90 -2.10 10.23
N GLN A 64 5.38 -1.38 9.24
CA GLN A 64 4.77 -1.93 8.05
C GLN A 64 5.81 -2.60 7.14
N ALA A 65 5.57 -3.84 6.74
CA ALA A 65 6.36 -4.49 5.70
C ALA A 65 5.91 -4.01 4.32
N TRP A 66 6.86 -3.89 3.40
CA TRP A 66 6.61 -3.36 2.06
C TRP A 66 7.52 -4.02 1.02
N VAL A 67 7.12 -3.90 -0.24
CA VAL A 67 7.89 -4.31 -1.43
C VAL A 67 7.99 -3.14 -2.39
N ALA A 68 9.13 -3.00 -3.06
CA ALA A 68 9.32 -2.05 -4.15
C ALA A 68 9.06 -2.74 -5.49
N VAL A 69 8.26 -2.10 -6.34
CA VAL A 69 7.93 -2.57 -7.69
C VAL A 69 8.10 -1.43 -8.68
N GLN A 70 8.17 -1.74 -9.98
CA GLN A 70 8.17 -0.69 -10.99
C GLN A 70 6.76 -0.07 -11.06
N GLY A 71 6.66 1.24 -11.25
CA GLY A 71 5.35 1.92 -11.31
C GLY A 71 4.42 1.35 -12.36
N GLU A 72 4.97 1.00 -13.53
CA GLU A 72 4.23 0.33 -14.62
C GLU A 72 3.60 -1.01 -14.21
N GLN A 73 4.13 -1.69 -13.19
CA GLN A 73 3.60 -2.97 -12.69
C GLN A 73 2.38 -2.79 -11.79
N ILE A 74 2.07 -1.57 -11.35
CA ILE A 74 0.94 -1.31 -10.45
C ILE A 74 -0.39 -1.74 -11.06
N VAL A 75 -0.57 -1.52 -12.36
CA VAL A 75 -1.81 -1.91 -13.06
C VAL A 75 -1.99 -3.42 -13.07
N ASP A 76 -0.92 -4.18 -13.34
CA ASP A 76 -0.91 -5.65 -13.28
C ASP A 76 -1.19 -6.16 -11.85
N ILE A 77 -0.52 -5.58 -10.86
CA ILE A 77 -0.67 -5.96 -9.45
C ILE A 77 -2.09 -5.67 -8.96
N LYS A 78 -2.67 -4.52 -9.33
CA LYS A 78 -4.07 -4.19 -9.05
C LYS A 78 -5.01 -5.27 -9.60
N GLY A 79 -4.84 -5.64 -10.87
CA GLY A 79 -5.64 -6.68 -11.52
C GLY A 79 -5.51 -8.05 -10.84
N ARG A 80 -4.28 -8.47 -10.54
CA ARG A 80 -4.00 -9.78 -9.91
C ARG A 80 -4.44 -9.87 -8.45
N SER A 81 -4.39 -8.76 -7.72
CA SER A 81 -4.81 -8.70 -6.32
C SER A 81 -6.33 -8.62 -6.16
N GLY A 82 -7.07 -8.31 -7.23
CA GLY A 82 -8.51 -8.10 -7.18
C GLY A 82 -8.90 -6.76 -6.54
N ALA A 83 -8.03 -5.76 -6.64
CA ALA A 83 -8.33 -4.40 -6.23
C ALA A 83 -9.14 -3.67 -7.31
N ASP A 84 -10.14 -2.90 -6.89
CA ASP A 84 -10.96 -2.08 -7.77
C ASP A 84 -10.27 -0.75 -8.10
N VAL A 85 -9.48 -0.23 -7.15
CA VAL A 85 -8.82 1.07 -7.22
C VAL A 85 -7.40 1.01 -6.63
N VAL A 86 -6.55 1.95 -7.04
CA VAL A 86 -5.25 2.20 -6.42
C VAL A 86 -5.33 3.53 -5.69
N LEU A 87 -4.93 3.55 -4.42
CA LEU A 87 -4.82 4.76 -3.62
C LEU A 87 -3.35 5.09 -3.41
N TRP A 88 -2.93 6.22 -3.98
CA TRP A 88 -1.57 6.73 -3.85
C TRP A 88 -1.41 7.54 -2.58
N ASP A 89 -0.32 7.28 -1.85
CA ASP A 89 0.12 8.02 -0.66
C ASP A 89 -0.99 8.21 0.39
N ALA A 90 -1.89 7.23 0.48
CA ALA A 90 -3.02 7.28 1.40
C ALA A 90 -2.59 7.00 2.84
N ALA A 91 -2.97 7.90 3.75
CA ALA A 91 -2.70 7.74 5.16
C ALA A 91 -3.78 6.89 5.85
N LEU A 92 -3.35 5.85 6.57
CA LEU A 92 -4.23 5.09 7.44
C LEU A 92 -4.56 5.89 8.71
N PRO A 93 -5.73 5.65 9.33
CA PRO A 93 -5.99 6.08 10.70
C PRO A 93 -4.86 5.65 11.64
N VAL A 94 -4.50 6.48 12.60
CA VAL A 94 -3.36 6.22 13.50
C VAL A 94 -3.49 4.87 14.23
N GLU A 95 -4.72 4.46 14.56
CA GLU A 95 -5.03 3.16 15.19
C GLU A 95 -4.73 1.95 14.30
N ASP A 96 -4.78 2.12 12.97
CA ASP A 96 -4.48 1.08 11.98
C ASP A 96 -3.01 1.07 11.56
N ARG A 97 -2.22 2.08 11.99
CA ARG A 97 -0.79 2.17 11.65
C ARG A 97 0.02 1.17 12.45
N ARG A 98 0.88 0.43 11.76
CA ARG A 98 1.72 -0.59 12.34
C ARG A 98 2.98 0.03 12.91
N THR A 99 3.18 -0.06 14.22
CA THR A 99 4.41 0.41 14.86
C THR A 99 5.37 -0.73 15.10
N ARG A 100 6.69 -0.51 14.95
CA ARG A 100 7.71 -1.53 15.19
C ARG A 100 7.70 -2.06 16.64
N PHE A 101 7.19 -1.27 17.58
CA PHE A 101 7.10 -1.61 19.01
C PHE A 101 5.96 -2.58 19.36
N GLN A 102 4.94 -2.76 18.53
CA GLN A 102 3.85 -3.72 18.77
C GLN A 102 4.25 -5.18 18.51
N GLN A 103 5.53 -5.45 18.22
CA GLN A 103 6.03 -6.72 17.71
C GLN A 103 6.89 -7.48 18.74
N GLY A 104 6.56 -7.35 20.02
CA GLY A 104 7.16 -8.10 21.12
C GLY A 104 6.13 -8.50 22.16
N LYS A 105 5.39 -9.58 21.91
CA LYS A 105 4.86 -10.46 22.95
C LYS A 105 4.70 -11.87 22.40
#